data_AF-A0A1I7IVM7-F1
#
_entry.id   AF-A0A1I7IVM7-F1
#
_cell.length_a   1.000
_cell.length_b   1.000
_cell.length_c   1.000
_cell.angle_alpha   90.00
_cell.angle_beta   90.00
_cell.angle_gamma   90.00
#
_symmetry.space_group_name_H-M   'P 1'
#
loop_
_entity.id
_entity.type
_entity.pdbx_description
1 polymer ?
#
loop_
_entity_poly.entity_id
_entity_poly.type
_entity_poly.pdbx_seq_one_letter_code
_entity_poly.pdbx_strand_id
1 'polypeptide(L)'
;MKTQIKNLRSGAKNQVLNSDVDYTLLPKATSHVGHAGSNYNDCQPVWKKVVAENSEQISVKIKGLKFTLKAIYSVSGKSVDYHTPLTNEELEILAPVKPSRKPAYLIIGFSNRVEVSNGQNSHMVICPSLVDILD
;
A
#
# COMPACT_ATOMS: atom_id res chain seq x y z
N MET A 1 4.58 9.01 17.95
CA MET A 1 5.16 8.60 16.66
C MET A 1 4.60 7.25 16.29
N LYS A 2 3.70 7.21 15.31
CA LYS A 2 3.13 5.96 14.78
C LYS A 2 4.17 5.10 14.08
N THR A 3 4.01 3.79 14.16
CA THR A 3 4.80 2.81 13.41
C THR A 3 4.65 3.07 11.91
N GLN A 4 5.78 3.15 11.19
CA GLN A 4 5.83 3.42 9.76
C GLN A 4 6.10 2.15 8.95
N ILE A 5 5.60 2.10 7.72
CA ILE A 5 5.83 0.99 6.78
C ILE A 5 6.80 1.35 5.64
N LYS A 6 7.32 2.58 5.60
CA LYS A 6 8.12 3.11 4.48
C LYS A 6 9.40 2.33 4.15
N ASN A 7 9.93 1.59 5.11
CA ASN A 7 11.13 0.77 4.93
C ASN A 7 10.82 -0.66 4.45
N LEU A 8 9.54 -1.01 4.27
CA LEU A 8 9.12 -2.32 3.83
C LEU A 8 9.10 -2.44 2.31
N ARG A 9 9.23 -3.68 1.82
CA ARG A 9 9.29 -4.03 0.41
C ARG A 9 8.17 -5.00 0.06
N SER A 10 7.39 -4.64 -0.95
CA SER A 10 6.31 -5.48 -1.48
C SER A 10 6.85 -6.64 -2.34
N GLY A 11 7.93 -6.39 -3.10
CA GLY A 11 8.42 -7.30 -4.14
C GLY A 11 7.45 -7.47 -5.33
N ALA A 12 6.45 -6.59 -5.46
CA ALA A 12 5.43 -6.68 -6.50
C ALA A 12 5.96 -6.24 -7.88
N LYS A 13 5.53 -6.94 -8.93
CA LYS A 13 5.86 -6.60 -10.32
C LYS A 13 5.13 -5.32 -10.73
N ASN A 14 5.78 -4.49 -11.56
CA ASN A 14 5.18 -3.29 -12.18
C ASN A 14 4.51 -2.34 -11.17
N GLN A 15 5.05 -2.25 -9.95
CA GLN A 15 4.54 -1.35 -8.92
C GLN A 15 4.99 0.10 -9.15
N VAL A 16 4.24 1.05 -8.59
CA VAL A 16 4.63 2.47 -8.52
C VAL A 16 5.77 2.61 -7.50
N LEU A 17 6.94 3.02 -7.98
CA LEU A 17 8.15 3.23 -7.18
C LEU A 17 8.22 4.64 -6.60
N ASN A 18 8.82 4.78 -5.41
CA ASN A 18 9.24 6.08 -4.89
C ASN A 18 10.56 6.53 -5.54
N SER A 19 10.56 7.61 -6.33
CA SER A 19 11.77 8.14 -6.99
C SER A 19 12.89 8.52 -6.02
N ASP A 20 12.56 8.79 -4.75
CA ASP A 20 13.52 9.25 -3.75
C ASP A 20 14.30 8.10 -3.10
N VAL A 21 13.98 6.85 -3.46
CA VAL A 21 14.64 5.65 -2.96
C VAL A 21 15.54 5.05 -4.04
N ASP A 22 16.81 4.82 -3.68
CA ASP A 22 17.73 4.09 -4.54
C ASP A 22 17.47 2.57 -4.47
N TYR A 23 16.71 2.06 -5.43
CA TYR A 23 16.42 0.63 -5.55
C TYR A 23 17.53 -0.17 -6.23
N THR A 24 18.62 0.46 -6.71
CA THR A 24 19.70 -0.26 -7.42
C THR A 24 20.51 -1.17 -6.48
N LEU A 25 20.48 -0.85 -5.18
CA LEU A 25 21.10 -1.63 -4.11
C LEU A 25 20.30 -2.89 -3.73
N LEU A 26 19.07 -3.01 -4.24
CA LEU A 26 18.23 -4.18 -3.99
C LEU A 26 18.47 -5.28 -5.03
N PRO A 27 18.18 -6.56 -4.68
CA PRO A 27 18.26 -7.65 -5.64
C PRO A 27 17.46 -7.32 -6.91
N LYS A 28 18.03 -7.52 -8.09
CA LYS A 28 17.30 -7.31 -9.34
C LYS A 28 16.25 -8.40 -9.55
N ALA A 29 15.10 -8.00 -10.05
CA ALA A 29 14.11 -8.98 -10.48
C ALA A 29 14.56 -9.70 -11.76
N THR A 30 14.44 -11.02 -11.75
CA THR A 30 14.75 -11.87 -12.92
C THR A 30 13.59 -11.94 -13.92
N SER A 31 12.38 -11.52 -13.52
CA SER A 31 11.14 -11.77 -14.25
C SER A 31 10.33 -10.51 -14.60
N HIS A 32 10.87 -9.32 -14.30
CA HIS A 32 10.28 -8.03 -14.62
C HIS A 32 11.30 -6.90 -14.40
N VAL A 33 10.98 -5.71 -14.89
CA VAL A 33 11.80 -4.52 -14.68
C VAL A 33 11.66 -4.05 -13.23
N GLY A 34 12.79 -3.91 -12.52
CA GLY A 34 12.83 -3.39 -11.14
C GLY A 34 13.60 -4.29 -10.17
N HIS A 35 13.25 -4.17 -8.89
CA HIS A 35 13.85 -4.93 -7.79
C HIS A 35 12.97 -6.13 -7.39
N ALA A 36 13.61 -7.18 -6.88
CA ALA A 36 12.99 -8.38 -6.35
C ALA A 36 13.17 -8.47 -4.82
N GLY A 37 12.34 -9.34 -4.24
CA GLY A 37 12.36 -9.66 -2.82
C GLY A 37 11.42 -8.77 -2.02
N SER A 38 10.68 -9.41 -1.12
CA SER A 38 9.96 -8.77 -0.03
C SER A 38 10.72 -9.00 1.27
N ASN A 39 10.53 -8.13 2.26
CA ASN A 39 10.99 -8.38 3.63
C ASN A 39 9.84 -8.94 4.47
N TYR A 40 9.27 -10.06 4.02
CA TYR A 40 8.08 -10.69 4.61
C TYR A 40 8.20 -10.92 6.13
N ASN A 41 9.40 -11.31 6.59
CA ASN A 41 9.67 -11.55 8.01
C ASN A 41 9.55 -10.28 8.87
N ASP A 42 9.85 -9.10 8.31
CA ASP A 42 9.69 -7.82 9.00
C ASP A 42 8.24 -7.29 8.90
N CYS A 43 7.51 -7.70 7.85
CA CYS A 43 6.16 -7.23 7.59
C CYS A 43 5.20 -7.60 8.71
N GLN A 44 5.20 -8.87 9.15
CA GLN A 44 4.27 -9.33 10.18
C GLN A 44 4.42 -8.59 11.54
N PRO A 45 5.62 -8.45 12.14
CA PRO A 45 5.77 -7.74 13.39
C PRO A 45 5.46 -6.24 13.26
N VAL A 46 5.84 -5.61 12.14
CA VAL A 46 5.48 -4.20 11.87
C VAL A 46 3.98 -4.05 11.73
N TRP A 47 3.32 -4.94 10.97
CA TRP A 47 1.87 -4.89 10.77
C TRP A 47 1.09 -5.04 12.08
N LYS A 48 1.49 -5.97 12.94
CA LYS A 48 0.86 -6.12 14.26
C LYS A 48 0.90 -4.82 15.08
N LYS A 49 2.01 -4.08 15.04
CA LYS A 49 2.12 -2.77 15.71
C LYS A 49 1.23 -1.72 15.07
N VAL A 50 1.27 -1.60 13.73
CA VAL A 50 0.42 -0.67 12.98
C VAL A 50 -1.06 -0.88 13.32
N VAL A 51 -1.51 -2.14 13.35
CA VAL A 51 -2.90 -2.49 13.65
C VAL A 51 -3.26 -2.18 15.11
N ALA A 52 -2.38 -2.52 16.06
CA ALA A 52 -2.60 -2.22 17.47
C ALA A 52 -2.71 -0.71 17.73
N GLU A 53 -1.95 0.11 17.00
CA GLU A 53 -1.96 1.57 17.10
C GLU A 53 -3.14 2.24 16.36
N ASN A 54 -3.83 1.50 15.47
CA ASN A 54 -4.82 2.03 14.52
C ASN A 54 -6.00 1.05 14.34
N SER A 55 -6.58 0.58 15.44
CA SER A 55 -7.51 -0.56 15.43
C SER A 55 -8.75 -0.40 14.55
N GLU A 56 -9.28 0.82 14.42
CA GLU A 56 -10.51 1.10 13.66
C GLU A 56 -10.24 1.75 12.31
N GLN A 57 -9.27 2.65 12.27
CA GLN A 57 -8.91 3.42 11.09
C GLN A 57 -7.45 3.84 11.13
N ILE A 58 -6.87 4.04 9.96
CA ILE A 58 -5.51 4.56 9.78
C ILE A 58 -5.58 5.80 8.88
N SER A 59 -4.93 6.88 9.32
CA SER A 59 -4.72 8.06 8.49
C SER A 59 -3.36 7.98 7.82
N VAL A 60 -3.31 8.19 6.52
CA VAL A 60 -2.08 8.11 5.73
C VAL A 60 -1.96 9.27 4.75
N LYS A 61 -0.73 9.59 4.36
CA LYS A 61 -0.44 10.47 3.24
C LYS A 61 0.30 9.69 2.15
N ILE A 62 -0.16 9.78 0.91
CA ILE A 62 0.44 9.13 -0.25
C ILE A 62 0.49 10.14 -1.39
N LYS A 63 1.69 10.40 -1.95
CA LYS A 63 1.91 11.38 -3.03
C LYS A 63 1.26 12.76 -2.77
N GLY A 64 1.28 13.23 -1.52
CA GLY A 64 0.69 14.52 -1.14
C GLY A 64 -0.77 14.46 -0.69
N LEU A 65 -1.52 13.43 -1.08
CA LEU A 65 -2.93 13.25 -0.73
C LEU A 65 -3.08 12.59 0.64
N LYS A 66 -4.08 13.01 1.42
CA LYS A 66 -4.38 12.45 2.74
C LYS A 66 -5.62 11.56 2.67
N PHE A 67 -5.55 10.39 3.28
CA PHE A 67 -6.62 9.41 3.31
C PHE A 67 -6.86 8.94 4.74
N THR A 68 -8.12 8.66 5.07
CA THR A 68 -8.48 7.90 6.28
C THR A 68 -9.11 6.59 5.83
N LEU A 69 -8.41 5.49 6.08
CA LEU A 69 -8.84 4.16 5.68
C LEU A 69 -9.43 3.43 6.88
N LYS A 70 -10.55 2.73 6.67
CA LYS A 70 -11.24 1.95 7.70
C LYS A 70 -10.72 0.52 7.74
N ALA A 71 -10.55 -0.02 8.93
CA ALA A 71 -10.16 -1.41 9.14
C ALA A 71 -11.30 -2.36 8.74
N ILE A 72 -10.96 -3.38 7.95
CA ILE A 72 -11.82 -4.49 7.57
C ILE A 72 -11.15 -5.77 8.07
N TYR A 73 -11.70 -6.33 9.13
CA TYR A 73 -11.23 -7.58 9.72
C TYR A 73 -11.83 -8.77 8.98
N SER A 74 -11.04 -9.84 8.79
CA SER A 74 -11.60 -11.12 8.36
C SER A 74 -12.55 -11.68 9.43
N VAL A 75 -13.43 -12.60 9.02
CA VAL A 75 -14.37 -13.29 9.93
C VAL A 75 -13.65 -13.92 11.13
N SER A 76 -12.41 -14.39 10.93
CA SER A 76 -11.60 -14.98 12.01
C SER A 76 -10.93 -13.97 12.94
N GLY A 77 -10.96 -12.68 12.61
CA GLY A 77 -10.22 -11.61 13.29
C GLY A 77 -8.70 -11.65 13.12
N LYS A 78 -8.15 -12.65 12.41
CA LYS A 78 -6.70 -12.87 12.30
C LYS A 78 -5.99 -11.98 11.30
N SER A 79 -6.75 -11.39 10.37
CA SER A 79 -6.23 -10.50 9.33
C SER A 79 -7.09 -9.25 9.26
N VAL A 80 -6.43 -8.15 8.90
CA VAL A 80 -7.06 -6.86 8.70
C VAL A 80 -6.42 -6.20 7.49
N ASP A 81 -7.28 -5.62 6.67
CA ASP A 81 -6.92 -4.72 5.59
C ASP A 81 -7.59 -3.37 5.85
N TYR A 82 -6.96 -2.28 5.46
CA TYR A 82 -7.53 -0.95 5.55
C TYR A 82 -7.99 -0.47 4.18
N HIS A 83 -9.19 0.09 4.11
CA HIS A 83 -9.84 0.46 2.86
C HIS A 83 -10.37 1.88 2.88
N THR A 84 -10.25 2.58 1.75
CA THR A 84 -11.02 3.79 1.46
C THR A 84 -11.44 3.80 -0.01
N PRO A 85 -12.64 4.30 -0.35
CA PRO A 85 -12.93 4.65 -1.74
C PRO A 85 -12.00 5.77 -2.22
N LEU A 86 -11.79 5.84 -3.53
CA LEU A 86 -11.05 6.89 -4.22
C LEU A 86 -11.94 7.62 -5.22
N THR A 87 -11.72 8.92 -5.39
CA THR A 87 -12.24 9.65 -6.56
C THR A 87 -11.43 9.32 -7.81
N ASN A 88 -11.93 9.73 -8.99
CA ASN A 88 -11.19 9.53 -10.24
C ASN A 88 -9.89 10.35 -10.27
N GLU A 89 -9.90 11.56 -9.71
CA GLU A 89 -8.73 12.43 -9.62
C GLU A 89 -7.66 11.81 -8.70
N GLU A 90 -8.08 11.28 -7.54
CA GLU A 90 -7.17 10.58 -6.62
C GLU A 90 -6.59 9.31 -7.25
N LEU A 91 -7.42 8.55 -7.98
CA LEU A 91 -6.98 7.36 -8.72
C LEU A 91 -5.86 7.70 -9.71
N GLU A 92 -6.06 8.73 -10.53
CA GLU A 92 -5.10 9.17 -11.54
C GLU A 92 -3.76 9.64 -10.95
N ILE A 93 -3.80 10.32 -9.80
CA ILE A 93 -2.59 10.75 -9.07
C ILE A 93 -1.84 9.55 -8.49
N LEU A 94 -2.58 8.64 -7.85
CA LEU A 94 -1.99 7.50 -7.15
C LEU A 94 -1.40 6.48 -8.11
N ALA A 95 -2.12 6.12 -9.17
CA ALA A 95 -1.70 5.11 -10.13
C ALA A 95 -2.16 5.46 -11.56
N PRO A 96 -1.38 5.10 -12.59
CA PRO A 96 -1.77 5.22 -14.00
C PRO A 96 -2.80 4.15 -14.40
N VAL A 97 -3.90 4.06 -13.66
CA VAL A 97 -5.02 3.14 -13.91
C VAL A 97 -6.21 3.96 -14.39
N LYS A 98 -6.84 3.52 -15.48
CA LYS A 98 -8.02 4.21 -16.02
C LYS A 98 -9.23 4.05 -15.09
N PRO A 99 -9.99 5.13 -14.83
CA PRO A 99 -11.26 5.04 -14.14
C PRO A 99 -12.22 4.04 -14.79
N SER A 100 -13.09 3.44 -13.98
CA SER A 100 -14.12 2.51 -14.45
C SER A 100 -15.50 2.92 -13.94
N ARG A 101 -16.55 2.20 -14.36
CA ARG A 101 -17.91 2.40 -13.82
C ARG A 101 -18.06 1.91 -12.38
N LYS A 102 -17.11 1.11 -11.87
CA LYS A 102 -17.13 0.62 -10.50
C LYS A 102 -16.32 1.57 -9.61
N PRO A 103 -16.67 1.70 -8.31
CA PRO A 103 -15.92 2.56 -7.42
C PRO A 103 -14.47 2.11 -7.31
N ALA A 104 -13.55 3.08 -7.33
CA ALA A 104 -12.14 2.84 -7.09
C ALA A 104 -11.85 2.77 -5.59
N TYR A 105 -10.79 2.05 -5.21
CA TYR A 105 -10.41 1.85 -3.82
C TYR A 105 -8.90 1.83 -3.64
N LEU A 106 -8.46 2.35 -2.49
CA LEU A 106 -7.12 2.15 -1.95
C LEU A 106 -7.21 1.12 -0.82
N ILE A 107 -6.30 0.15 -0.85
CA ILE A 107 -6.20 -0.94 0.13
C ILE A 107 -4.78 -0.98 0.69
N ILE A 108 -4.66 -1.04 2.01
CA ILE A 108 -3.38 -1.30 2.70
C ILE A 108 -3.53 -2.55 3.56
N GLY A 109 -2.76 -3.59 3.23
CA GLY A 109 -2.81 -4.87 3.89
C GLY A 109 -1.41 -5.42 4.18
N PHE A 110 -1.30 -6.21 5.25
CA PHE A 110 -0.08 -6.94 5.62
C PHE A 110 1.22 -6.09 5.60
N SER A 111 1.10 -4.78 5.88
CA SER A 111 2.15 -3.74 5.88
C SER A 111 2.88 -3.45 4.56
N ASN A 112 3.00 -4.40 3.64
CA ASN A 112 3.73 -4.21 2.39
C ASN A 112 2.87 -4.33 1.13
N ARG A 113 1.56 -4.59 1.26
CA ARG A 113 0.60 -4.55 0.16
C ARG A 113 -0.16 -3.23 0.21
N VAL A 114 0.24 -2.29 -0.64
CA VAL A 114 -0.50 -1.05 -0.89
C VAL A 114 -1.03 -1.15 -2.31
N GLU A 115 -2.35 -1.25 -2.48
CA GLU A 115 -2.99 -1.53 -3.76
C GLU A 115 -4.01 -0.45 -4.09
N VAL A 116 -3.99 0.01 -5.34
CA VAL A 116 -4.97 0.93 -5.91
C VAL A 116 -5.70 0.20 -7.02
N SER A 117 -7.01 0.08 -6.87
CA SER A 117 -7.89 -0.62 -7.82
C SER A 117 -8.92 0.34 -8.39
N ASN A 118 -9.25 0.20 -9.67
CA ASN A 118 -10.37 0.92 -10.28
C ASN A 118 -11.72 0.21 -10.08
N GLY A 119 -11.78 -0.82 -9.24
CA GLY A 119 -12.98 -1.61 -8.97
C GLY A 119 -13.28 -2.70 -10.01
N GLN A 120 -12.45 -2.86 -11.05
CA GLN A 120 -12.54 -3.92 -12.07
C GLN A 120 -11.21 -4.69 -12.17
N ASN A 121 -10.91 -5.27 -13.34
CA ASN A 121 -9.71 -6.07 -13.61
C ASN A 121 -8.42 -5.25 -13.73
N SER A 122 -8.39 -4.00 -13.24
CA SER A 122 -7.19 -3.16 -13.28
C SER A 122 -6.87 -2.64 -11.89
N HIS A 123 -5.69 -3.02 -11.42
CA HIS A 123 -5.13 -2.57 -10.16
C HIS A 123 -3.62 -2.35 -10.34
N MET A 124 -3.05 -1.55 -9.44
CA MET A 124 -1.61 -1.33 -9.36
C MET A 124 -1.17 -1.37 -7.91
N VAL A 125 0.01 -1.93 -7.68
CA VAL A 125 0.65 -1.91 -6.37
C VAL A 125 1.50 -0.65 -6.25
N ILE A 126 1.50 -0.03 -5.08
CA ILE A 126 2.32 1.12 -4.73
C ILE A 126 3.38 0.66 -3.73
N CYS A 127 4.61 1.17 -3.84
CA CYS A 127 5.62 0.90 -2.84
C CYS A 127 5.21 1.43 -1.45
N PRO A 128 5.43 0.66 -0.36
CA PRO A 128 5.21 1.14 1.01
C PRO A 128 6.00 2.41 1.34
N SER A 129 7.14 2.65 0.68
CA SER A 129 7.96 3.86 0.81
C SER A 129 7.26 5.15 0.37
N LEU A 130 6.10 5.07 -0.29
CA LEU A 130 5.26 6.23 -0.63
C LEU A 130 4.20 6.52 0.44
N VAL A 131 4.11 5.70 1.49
CA VAL A 131 3.08 5.81 2.54
C VAL A 131 3.68 6.41 3.81
N ASP A 132 3.17 7.57 4.19
CA ASP A 132 3.39 8.16 5.51
C ASP A 132 2.16 7.90 6.38
N ILE A 133 2.31 7.15 7.48
CA ILE A 133 1.24 6.95 8.46
C ILE A 133 1.20 8.18 9.39
N LEU A 134 0.06 8.85 9.45
CA LEU A 134 -0.17 10.06 10.22
C LEU A 134 -0.59 9.72 11.67
N ASP A 135 -0.36 10.65 12.60
CA ASP A 135 -0.74 10.50 14.01
C ASP A 135 -2.26 10.48 14.24
#